data_AF-A0A7S0A1B8-F1
#
_entry.id   AF-A0A7S0A1B8-F1
#
_cell.length_a   1.000
_cell.length_b   1.000
_cell.length_c   1.000
_cell.angle_alpha   90.00
_cell.angle_beta   90.00
_cell.angle_gamma   90.00
#
_symmetry.space_group_name_H-M   'P 1'
#
loop_
_entity.id
_entity.type
_entity.pdbx_description
1 polymer ?
#
loop_
_entity_poly.entity_id
_entity_poly.type
_entity_poly.pdbx_seq_one_letter_code
_entity_poly.pdbx_strand_id
1 'polypeptide(L)'
;MSHSHTHSQQQQQTTVFFGGSNGTKTLLALLGDKSNNDNVNHTLRVVTRKPDNFLNTATTTTSNNNNGEIQRWRCNEQVHISNTLSASFLPTQWITHEGQPDSVFSYDDDDIDAAISGSLSNNVVGDNGGQADVLLLCCPVYAHLDILRKIARSLYRLDSQMNLSKKRPLLIGTVYSAGGFDWMCRLAFHLEKPQNKNSNNSNNSNQNLLFQGWQNFELG
;
A
#
# COMPACT_ATOMS: atom_id res chain seq x y z
N MET A 1 -30.23 8.50 37.54
CA MET A 1 -30.00 8.39 36.09
C MET A 1 -28.49 8.36 35.84
N SER A 2 -27.93 7.15 35.83
CA SER A 2 -26.50 6.90 35.60
C SER A 2 -26.16 7.15 34.13
N HIS A 3 -25.29 8.13 33.87
CA HIS A 3 -24.74 8.37 32.55
C HIS A 3 -23.63 7.34 32.30
N SER A 4 -23.95 6.30 31.54
CA SER A 4 -22.96 5.37 30.99
C SER A 4 -22.19 6.08 29.87
N HIS A 5 -20.96 6.52 30.15
CA HIS A 5 -20.00 6.89 29.11
C HIS A 5 -19.53 5.61 28.40
N THR A 6 -20.11 5.32 27.25
CA THR A 6 -19.53 4.39 26.29
C THR A 6 -18.26 5.04 25.72
N HIS A 7 -17.11 4.66 26.27
CA HIS A 7 -15.83 4.88 25.57
C HIS A 7 -15.86 4.05 24.28
N SER A 8 -16.21 4.68 23.17
CA SER A 8 -15.90 4.16 21.84
C SER A 8 -14.38 4.12 21.72
N GLN A 9 -13.79 2.93 21.92
CA GLN A 9 -12.40 2.70 21.56
C GLN A 9 -12.24 3.05 20.08
N GLN A 10 -11.54 4.14 19.78
CA GLN A 10 -11.26 4.54 18.42
C GLN A 10 -10.42 3.44 17.77
N GLN A 11 -11.00 2.70 16.81
CA GLN A 11 -10.26 1.75 16.00
C GLN A 11 -9.13 2.49 15.27
N GLN A 12 -7.91 1.95 15.36
CA GLN A 12 -6.71 2.52 14.74
C GLN A 12 -6.53 1.90 13.34
N GLN A 13 -6.01 2.67 12.38
CA GLN A 13 -5.66 2.14 11.06
C GLN A 13 -4.50 1.14 11.20
N THR A 14 -4.77 -0.14 10.93
CA THR A 14 -3.71 -1.14 10.82
C THR A 14 -3.01 -0.98 9.47
N THR A 15 -1.67 -0.98 9.45
CA THR A 15 -0.86 -0.94 8.23
C THR A 15 0.11 -2.12 8.24
N VAL A 16 0.19 -2.87 7.13
CA VAL A 16 1.06 -4.05 7.01
C VAL A 16 2.06 -3.82 5.88
N PHE A 17 3.35 -3.97 6.16
CA PHE A 17 4.40 -3.87 5.15
C PHE A 17 4.81 -5.24 4.67
N PHE A 18 4.96 -5.42 3.36
CA PHE A 18 5.40 -6.67 2.77
C PHE A 18 6.35 -6.44 1.60
N GLY A 19 7.25 -7.38 1.34
CA GLY A 19 8.22 -7.30 0.26
C GLY A 19 8.50 -8.67 -0.34
N GLY A 20 8.51 -8.75 -1.67
CA GLY A 20 8.94 -9.92 -2.42
C GLY A 20 8.77 -9.66 -3.92
N SER A 21 9.79 -9.89 -4.76
CA SER A 21 9.70 -9.58 -6.20
C SER A 21 8.58 -10.33 -6.92
N ASN A 22 8.20 -11.51 -6.42
CA ASN A 22 7.16 -12.37 -6.98
C ASN A 22 5.86 -12.29 -6.18
N GLY A 23 5.90 -12.47 -4.85
CA GLY A 23 4.69 -12.48 -4.02
C GLY A 23 3.86 -11.19 -4.10
N THR A 24 4.51 -10.04 -4.27
CA THR A 24 3.82 -8.76 -4.40
C THR A 24 3.17 -8.57 -5.78
N LYS A 25 3.79 -9.10 -6.84
CA LYS A 25 3.18 -9.12 -8.19
C LYS A 25 2.04 -10.13 -8.28
N THR A 26 2.17 -11.28 -7.61
CA THR A 26 1.09 -12.28 -7.47
C THR A 26 -0.09 -11.68 -6.73
N LEU A 27 0.13 -11.01 -5.58
CA LEU A 27 -0.94 -10.36 -4.82
C LEU A 27 -1.65 -9.29 -5.66
N LEU A 28 -0.90 -8.48 -6.40
CA LEU A 28 -1.46 -7.49 -7.31
C LEU A 28 -2.31 -8.15 -8.40
N ALA A 29 -1.81 -9.21 -9.03
CA ALA A 29 -2.54 -9.87 -10.11
C ALA A 29 -3.80 -10.58 -9.59
N LEU A 30 -3.77 -11.11 -8.36
CA LEU A 30 -4.95 -11.68 -7.71
C LEU A 30 -5.98 -10.60 -7.36
N LEU A 31 -5.60 -9.56 -6.62
CA LEU A 31 -6.53 -8.50 -6.17
C LEU A 31 -6.98 -7.57 -7.30
N GLY A 32 -6.19 -7.48 -8.37
CA GLY A 32 -6.51 -6.75 -9.59
C GLY A 32 -7.43 -7.52 -10.54
N ASP A 33 -7.64 -8.82 -10.34
CA ASP A 33 -8.64 -9.60 -11.06
C ASP A 33 -10.02 -9.38 -10.45
N LYS A 34 -10.73 -8.36 -10.94
CA LYS A 34 -12.08 -8.02 -10.49
C LYS A 34 -13.17 -8.96 -11.04
N SER A 35 -12.81 -9.95 -11.87
CA SER A 35 -13.78 -10.99 -12.28
C SER A 35 -14.11 -11.96 -11.15
N ASN A 36 -13.23 -12.05 -10.14
CA ASN A 36 -13.50 -12.76 -8.90
C ASN A 36 -14.23 -11.86 -7.89
N ASN A 37 -15.41 -12.29 -7.45
CA ASN A 37 -16.25 -11.57 -6.48
C ASN A 37 -15.57 -11.35 -5.12
N ASP A 38 -14.60 -12.18 -4.75
CA ASP A 38 -13.84 -12.01 -3.50
C ASP A 38 -12.91 -10.78 -3.58
N ASN A 39 -12.48 -10.41 -4.78
CA ASN A 39 -11.50 -9.35 -5.04
C ASN A 39 -12.14 -8.02 -5.41
N VAL A 40 -13.40 -8.02 -5.85
CA VAL A 40 -14.10 -6.84 -6.40
C VAL A 40 -14.11 -5.64 -5.46
N ASN A 41 -14.09 -5.89 -4.16
CA ASN A 41 -14.16 -4.86 -3.13
C ASN A 41 -12.78 -4.38 -2.66
N HIS A 42 -11.69 -4.94 -3.16
CA HIS A 42 -10.34 -4.52 -2.79
C HIS A 42 -9.86 -3.39 -3.71
N THR A 43 -9.31 -2.32 -3.14
CA THR A 43 -8.73 -1.22 -3.94
C THR A 43 -7.20 -1.30 -3.93
N LEU A 44 -6.62 -1.45 -5.11
CA LEU A 44 -5.20 -1.63 -5.36
C LEU A 44 -4.63 -0.41 -6.09
N ARG A 45 -3.67 0.27 -5.46
CA ARG A 45 -3.02 1.46 -6.00
C ARG A 45 -1.54 1.21 -6.24
N VAL A 46 -1.01 1.73 -7.34
CA VAL A 46 0.41 1.66 -7.67
C VAL A 46 1.03 3.05 -7.59
N VAL A 47 2.21 3.16 -6.99
CA VAL A 47 2.97 4.41 -6.93
C VAL A 47 4.29 4.23 -7.68
N THR A 48 4.58 5.11 -8.63
CA THR A 48 5.72 4.99 -9.57
C THR A 48 6.25 6.34 -10.04
N ARG A 49 7.54 6.42 -10.43
CA ARG A 49 8.15 7.66 -10.97
C ARG A 49 7.56 8.08 -12.31
N LYS A 50 7.09 7.10 -13.08
CA LYS A 50 6.60 7.29 -14.44
C LYS A 50 5.25 6.58 -14.59
N PRO A 51 4.15 7.19 -14.11
CA PRO A 51 2.81 6.61 -14.24
C PRO A 51 2.48 6.23 -15.67
N ASP A 52 2.87 7.07 -16.63
CA ASP A 52 2.64 6.87 -18.07
C ASP A 52 3.16 5.53 -18.60
N ASN A 53 4.25 4.99 -18.03
CA ASN A 53 4.79 3.68 -18.44
C ASN A 53 3.87 2.51 -18.10
N PHE A 54 2.88 2.73 -17.24
CA PHE A 54 1.92 1.73 -16.77
C PHE A 54 0.52 1.99 -17.33
N LEU A 55 0.39 2.97 -18.22
CA LEU A 55 -0.83 3.28 -18.97
C LEU A 55 -0.67 2.80 -20.42
N ASN A 56 -1.73 2.21 -20.94
CA ASN A 56 -1.83 1.75 -22.31
C ASN A 56 -1.92 2.97 -23.24
N THR A 57 -0.83 3.23 -23.96
CA THR A 57 -0.75 4.32 -24.95
C THR A 57 -1.41 3.95 -26.30
N ALA A 58 -1.89 2.71 -26.46
CA ALA A 58 -2.28 2.15 -27.76
C ALA A 58 -3.64 2.64 -28.34
N THR A 59 -4.35 3.56 -27.70
CA THR A 59 -5.55 4.21 -28.25
C THR A 59 -5.24 5.50 -29.01
N THR A 60 -4.15 5.55 -29.78
CA THR A 60 -3.90 6.60 -30.75
C THR A 60 -4.40 6.22 -32.15
N THR A 61 -5.71 6.37 -32.34
CA THR A 61 -6.22 7.15 -33.48
C THR A 61 -7.53 7.77 -33.02
N THR A 62 -7.57 9.11 -33.03
CA THR A 62 -8.72 9.97 -32.72
C THR A 62 -9.28 9.93 -31.29
N SER A 63 -8.58 10.59 -30.36
CA SER A 63 -9.21 11.53 -29.41
C SER A 63 -8.12 12.26 -28.62
N ASN A 64 -8.09 13.59 -28.72
CA ASN A 64 -7.38 14.43 -27.77
C ASN A 64 -8.11 14.33 -26.42
N ASN A 65 -7.67 13.40 -25.58
CA ASN A 65 -7.82 13.38 -24.12
C ASN A 65 -6.88 12.27 -23.64
N ASN A 66 -5.77 12.64 -22.99
CA ASN A 66 -4.69 11.75 -22.55
C ASN A 66 -5.11 10.84 -21.37
N ASN A 67 -6.28 10.20 -21.44
CA ASN A 67 -6.75 9.26 -20.44
C ASN A 67 -6.44 7.84 -20.93
N GLY A 68 -5.15 7.45 -20.85
CA GLY A 68 -4.73 6.09 -21.18
C GLY A 68 -5.37 5.06 -20.26
N GLU A 69 -5.81 3.92 -20.80
CA GLU A 69 -6.33 2.82 -20.00
C GLU A 69 -5.21 2.19 -19.16
N ILE A 70 -5.46 1.75 -17.93
CA ILE A 70 -4.43 1.13 -17.11
C ILE A 70 -4.00 -0.22 -17.71
N GLN A 71 -2.69 -0.48 -17.76
CA GLN A 71 -2.16 -1.73 -18.31
C GLN A 71 -2.39 -2.91 -17.35
N ARG A 72 -2.82 -4.07 -17.89
CA ARG A 72 -2.85 -5.34 -17.16
C ARG A 72 -1.45 -5.91 -16.94
N TRP A 73 -1.19 -6.37 -15.73
CA TRP A 73 0.08 -6.96 -15.33
C TRP A 73 -0.08 -8.47 -15.25
N ARG A 74 0.94 -9.19 -15.75
CA ARG A 74 1.03 -10.64 -15.66
C ARG A 74 2.15 -11.03 -14.72
N CYS A 75 1.84 -11.91 -13.77
CA CYS A 75 2.81 -12.54 -12.90
C CYS A 75 2.83 -14.05 -13.18
N ASN A 76 4.03 -14.62 -13.23
CA ASN A 76 4.24 -16.05 -13.39
C ASN A 76 4.86 -16.59 -12.11
N GLU A 77 4.14 -17.42 -11.38
CA GLU A 77 4.64 -18.07 -10.17
C GLU A 77 5.15 -19.48 -10.49
N GLN A 78 6.27 -19.83 -9.87
CA GLN A 78 6.82 -21.18 -9.85
C GLN A 78 6.65 -21.77 -8.45
N VAL A 79 6.00 -22.92 -8.33
CA VAL A 79 5.92 -23.65 -7.07
C VAL A 79 7.21 -24.48 -6.90
N HIS A 80 7.95 -24.27 -5.80
CA HIS A 80 9.21 -25.02 -5.57
C HIS A 80 8.95 -26.41 -4.98
N ILE A 81 9.66 -27.39 -5.53
CA ILE A 81 9.73 -28.81 -5.11
C ILE A 81 10.76 -28.93 -3.97
N SER A 82 10.46 -29.71 -2.93
CA SER A 82 11.37 -29.92 -1.79
C SER A 82 12.52 -30.90 -2.10
N ASN A 83 13.67 -30.73 -1.44
CA ASN A 83 14.93 -31.43 -1.69
C ASN A 83 15.04 -32.89 -1.18
N THR A 84 13.94 -33.53 -0.77
CA THR A 84 14.04 -34.87 -0.15
C THR A 84 13.96 -36.03 -1.14
N LEU A 85 13.60 -35.82 -2.42
CA LEU A 85 13.44 -36.89 -3.42
C LEU A 85 13.80 -36.46 -4.85
N SER A 86 14.55 -37.31 -5.55
CA SER A 86 14.91 -37.16 -6.97
C SER A 86 13.66 -37.32 -7.87
N ALA A 87 13.07 -36.22 -8.35
CA ALA A 87 12.04 -36.27 -9.39
C ALA A 87 12.06 -35.05 -10.34
N SER A 88 12.01 -35.34 -11.65
CA SER A 88 11.66 -34.50 -12.81
C SER A 88 11.97 -33.00 -12.74
N PHE A 89 13.10 -32.64 -13.35
CA PHE A 89 13.77 -31.33 -13.41
C PHE A 89 13.07 -30.24 -14.27
N LEU A 90 11.76 -30.32 -14.46
CA LEU A 90 10.98 -29.30 -15.16
C LEU A 90 9.96 -28.69 -14.20
N PRO A 91 9.67 -27.38 -14.29
CA PRO A 91 8.57 -26.78 -13.55
C PRO A 91 7.29 -27.56 -13.90
N THR A 92 6.68 -28.19 -12.89
CA THR A 92 5.51 -29.07 -13.07
C THR A 92 4.25 -28.30 -13.47
N GLN A 93 4.17 -27.01 -13.14
CA GLN A 93 3.14 -26.09 -13.62
C GLN A 93 3.62 -24.64 -13.51
N TRP A 94 3.24 -23.81 -14.47
CA TRP A 94 3.32 -22.36 -14.36
C TRP A 94 1.93 -21.82 -14.06
N ILE A 95 1.78 -21.10 -12.95
CA ILE A 95 0.53 -20.39 -12.66
C ILE A 95 0.73 -18.95 -13.12
N THR A 96 -0.09 -18.54 -14.09
CA THR A 96 -0.13 -17.16 -14.58
C THR A 96 -1.29 -16.44 -13.92
N HIS A 97 -1.00 -15.34 -13.25
CA HIS A 97 -2.00 -14.42 -12.72
C HIS A 97 -2.02 -13.17 -13.60
N GLU A 98 -3.21 -12.70 -14.00
CA GLU A 98 -3.41 -11.47 -14.75
C GLU A 98 -4.39 -10.57 -14.00
N GLY A 99 -3.99 -9.33 -13.75
CA GLY A 99 -4.84 -8.33 -13.09
C GLY A 99 -4.33 -6.92 -13.37
N GLN A 100 -5.11 -5.90 -13.01
CA GLN A 100 -4.71 -4.51 -13.17
C GLN A 100 -4.90 -3.73 -11.86
N PRO A 101 -4.05 -2.72 -11.58
CA PRO A 101 -4.31 -1.80 -10.49
C PRO A 101 -5.55 -0.94 -10.80
N ASP A 102 -6.21 -0.47 -9.74
CA ASP A 102 -7.36 0.42 -9.85
C ASP A 102 -6.93 1.83 -10.28
N SER A 103 -5.74 2.28 -9.85
CA SER A 103 -5.10 3.52 -10.34
C SER A 103 -3.59 3.53 -10.12
N VAL A 104 -2.91 4.42 -10.85
CA VAL A 104 -1.47 4.64 -10.80
C VAL A 104 -1.18 6.10 -10.43
N PHE A 105 -0.23 6.31 -9.53
CA PHE A 105 0.11 7.60 -8.93
C PHE A 105 1.62 7.87 -9.04
N SER A 106 1.99 9.15 -9.00
CA SER A 106 3.40 9.56 -8.91
C SER A 106 3.92 9.50 -7.46
N TYR A 107 5.22 9.77 -7.24
CA TYR A 107 5.80 9.88 -5.90
C TYR A 107 5.60 11.26 -5.25
N ASP A 108 4.86 12.16 -5.88
CA ASP A 108 4.58 13.48 -5.34
C ASP A 108 3.71 13.37 -4.09
N ASP A 109 3.85 14.30 -3.15
CA ASP A 109 3.20 14.18 -1.83
C ASP A 109 1.68 14.16 -1.97
N ASP A 110 1.13 15.03 -2.82
CA ASP A 110 -0.31 15.09 -3.14
C ASP A 110 -0.82 13.79 -3.78
N ASP A 111 0.02 13.16 -4.63
CA ASP A 111 -0.32 11.89 -5.30
C ASP A 111 -0.26 10.70 -4.33
N ILE A 112 0.66 10.71 -3.36
CA ILE A 112 0.71 9.69 -2.30
C ILE A 112 -0.50 9.82 -1.38
N ASP A 113 -0.88 11.05 -1.02
CA ASP A 113 -2.08 11.31 -0.24
C ASP A 113 -3.34 10.81 -0.95
N ALA A 114 -3.47 11.15 -2.22
CA ALA A 114 -4.55 10.70 -3.10
C ALA A 114 -4.57 9.17 -3.24
N ALA A 115 -3.41 8.54 -3.41
CA ALA A 115 -3.30 7.10 -3.48
C ALA A 115 -3.79 6.42 -2.20
N ILE A 116 -3.49 6.99 -1.03
CA ILE A 116 -3.90 6.43 0.25
C ILE A 116 -5.39 6.66 0.49
N SER A 117 -5.87 7.91 0.38
CA SER A 117 -7.24 8.31 0.75
C SER A 117 -8.30 7.96 -0.31
N GLY A 118 -7.90 7.81 -1.57
CA GLY A 118 -8.82 7.77 -2.71
C GLY A 118 -9.39 9.14 -3.08
N SER A 119 -8.74 10.24 -2.67
CA SER A 119 -9.11 11.58 -3.16
C SER A 119 -8.61 11.79 -4.59
N LEU A 120 -9.39 12.51 -5.40
CA LEU A 120 -8.98 12.86 -6.76
C LEU A 120 -7.70 13.72 -6.74
N SER A 121 -6.69 13.29 -7.50
CA SER A 121 -5.52 14.09 -7.85
C SER A 121 -5.58 14.44 -9.34
N ASN A 122 -4.96 15.57 -9.72
CA ASN A 122 -4.93 16.03 -11.11
C ASN A 122 -4.16 15.08 -12.05
N ASN A 123 -3.38 14.14 -11.50
CA ASN A 123 -2.53 13.22 -12.26
C ASN A 123 -3.09 11.78 -12.29
N VAL A 124 -4.28 11.54 -11.72
CA VAL A 124 -4.85 10.19 -11.67
C VAL A 124 -5.67 9.90 -12.92
N VAL A 125 -5.27 8.86 -13.64
CA VAL A 125 -6.02 8.36 -14.78
C VAL A 125 -6.90 7.20 -14.35
N GLY A 126 -8.21 7.33 -14.54
CA GLY A 126 -9.18 6.25 -14.36
C GLY A 126 -9.47 5.87 -12.90
N ASP A 127 -9.48 6.83 -11.98
CA ASP A 127 -9.82 6.55 -10.58
C ASP A 127 -11.27 6.09 -10.40
N ASN A 128 -11.44 4.78 -10.33
CA ASN A 128 -12.70 4.12 -10.04
C ASN A 128 -12.75 3.56 -8.61
N GLY A 129 -11.69 3.76 -7.83
CA GLY A 129 -11.49 3.13 -6.53
C GLY A 129 -11.75 4.07 -5.37
N GLY A 130 -12.03 3.50 -4.20
CA GLY A 130 -12.06 4.26 -2.94
C GLY A 130 -10.67 4.38 -2.32
N GLN A 131 -10.63 4.44 -1.00
CA GLN A 131 -9.39 4.36 -0.25
C GLN A 131 -8.62 3.06 -0.54
N ALA A 132 -7.27 3.12 -0.56
CA ALA A 132 -6.45 1.94 -0.79
C ALA A 132 -6.62 0.86 0.29
N ASP A 133 -6.82 -0.38 -0.16
CA ASP A 133 -6.55 -1.58 0.64
C ASP A 133 -5.09 -2.02 0.45
N VAL A 134 -4.55 -1.83 -0.76
CA VAL A 134 -3.16 -2.18 -1.10
C VAL A 134 -2.49 -1.03 -1.85
N LEU A 135 -1.31 -0.62 -1.37
CA LEU A 135 -0.44 0.38 -1.99
C LEU A 135 0.87 -0.29 -2.41
N LEU A 136 1.16 -0.31 -3.71
CA LEU A 136 2.32 -0.96 -4.26
C LEU A 136 3.36 0.05 -4.76
N LEU A 137 4.57 -0.02 -4.19
CA LEU A 137 5.71 0.78 -4.59
C LEU A 137 6.46 0.12 -5.75
N CYS A 138 6.43 0.78 -6.90
CA CYS A 138 7.22 0.42 -8.07
C CYS A 138 8.43 1.35 -8.16
N CYS A 139 9.42 1.16 -7.29
CA CYS A 139 10.60 2.02 -7.21
C CYS A 139 11.88 1.20 -6.90
N PRO A 140 13.06 1.67 -7.31
CA PRO A 140 14.33 1.03 -6.96
C PRO A 140 14.62 1.16 -5.46
N VAL A 141 15.40 0.23 -4.90
CA VAL A 141 15.65 0.13 -3.44
C VAL A 141 16.14 1.43 -2.81
N TYR A 142 16.99 2.18 -3.52
CA TYR A 142 17.52 3.46 -3.02
C TYR A 142 16.44 4.53 -2.78
N ALA A 143 15.28 4.43 -3.43
CA ALA A 143 14.19 5.38 -3.32
C ALA A 143 13.16 5.00 -2.25
N HIS A 144 13.22 3.77 -1.69
CA HIS A 144 12.25 3.29 -0.71
C HIS A 144 12.12 4.22 0.49
N LEU A 145 13.23 4.58 1.13
CA LEU A 145 13.20 5.34 2.38
C LEU A 145 12.51 6.70 2.18
N ASP A 146 12.83 7.42 1.12
CA ASP A 146 12.24 8.73 0.84
C ASP A 146 10.73 8.63 0.59
N ILE A 147 10.30 7.63 -0.18
CA ILE A 147 8.88 7.38 -0.45
C ILE A 147 8.15 6.93 0.81
N LEU A 148 8.75 6.03 1.61
CA LEU A 148 8.18 5.57 2.87
C LEU A 148 8.02 6.71 3.88
N ARG A 149 8.94 7.68 3.91
CA ARG A 149 8.79 8.89 4.74
C ARG A 149 7.62 9.75 4.28
N LYS A 150 7.43 9.92 2.97
CA LYS A 150 6.25 10.63 2.43
C LYS A 150 4.96 9.92 2.84
N ILE A 151 4.90 8.59 2.65
CA ILE A 151 3.78 7.75 3.08
C ILE A 151 3.51 7.89 4.58
N ALA A 152 4.54 7.86 5.42
CA ALA A 152 4.39 8.01 6.86
C ALA A 152 3.77 9.37 7.22
N ARG A 153 4.27 10.47 6.63
CA ARG A 153 3.67 11.81 6.81
C ARG A 153 2.21 11.85 6.36
N SER A 154 1.92 11.32 5.18
CA SER A 154 0.58 11.23 4.62
C SER A 154 -0.37 10.48 5.55
N LEU A 155 0.03 9.31 6.06
CA LEU A 155 -0.77 8.53 7.01
C LEU A 155 -1.00 9.27 8.32
N TYR A 156 0.02 9.89 8.92
CA TYR A 156 -0.17 10.68 10.13
C TYR A 156 -1.11 11.87 9.93
N ARG A 157 -1.00 12.54 8.78
CA ARG A 157 -1.86 13.67 8.43
C ARG A 157 -3.30 13.21 8.17
N LEU A 158 -3.51 12.18 7.36
CA LEU A 158 -4.83 11.65 7.04
C LEU A 158 -5.53 11.04 8.27
N ASP A 159 -4.79 10.36 9.15
CA ASP A 159 -5.31 9.84 10.41
C ASP A 159 -5.79 10.98 11.31
N SER A 160 -5.01 12.07 11.43
CA SER A 160 -5.39 13.25 12.21
C SER A 160 -6.65 13.94 11.68
N GLN A 161 -6.92 13.80 10.38
CA GLN A 161 -8.11 14.35 9.71
C GLN A 161 -9.30 13.37 9.71
N MET A 162 -9.14 12.17 10.24
CA MET A 162 -10.12 11.06 10.16
C MET A 162 -10.48 10.67 8.72
N ASN A 163 -9.55 10.86 7.78
CA ASN A 163 -9.71 10.52 6.37
C ASN A 163 -9.24 9.09 6.03
N LEU A 164 -9.01 8.26 7.05
CA LEU A 164 -8.68 6.84 6.89
C LEU A 164 -9.82 5.94 7.37
N SER A 165 -10.25 5.04 6.50
CA SER A 165 -11.20 3.96 6.74
C SER A 165 -10.59 2.90 7.62
N LYS A 166 -11.15 2.79 8.82
CA LYS A 166 -10.72 1.82 9.83
C LYS A 166 -11.24 0.40 9.58
N LYS A 167 -11.89 0.15 8.43
CA LYS A 167 -12.55 -1.14 8.14
C LYS A 167 -11.56 -2.25 7.77
N ARG A 168 -10.44 -1.90 7.15
CA ARG A 168 -9.45 -2.87 6.63
C ARG A 168 -8.04 -2.35 6.83
N PRO A 169 -7.06 -3.25 7.01
CA PRO A 169 -5.66 -2.84 7.06
C PRO A 169 -5.21 -2.32 5.69
N LEU A 170 -4.37 -1.28 5.69
CA LEU A 170 -3.66 -0.82 4.50
C LEU A 170 -2.42 -1.68 4.31
N LEU A 171 -2.31 -2.40 3.20
CA LEU A 171 -1.13 -3.21 2.88
C LEU A 171 -0.18 -2.39 2.01
N ILE A 172 1.07 -2.19 2.42
CA ILE A 172 2.08 -1.44 1.67
C ILE A 172 3.19 -2.39 1.21
N GLY A 173 3.28 -2.59 -0.10
CA GLY A 173 4.18 -3.54 -0.74
C GLY A 173 5.24 -2.85 -1.61
N THR A 174 6.30 -3.57 -1.97
CA THR A 174 7.22 -3.17 -3.04
C THR A 174 7.48 -4.31 -4.02
N VAL A 175 7.56 -4.01 -5.32
CA VAL A 175 7.94 -4.99 -6.35
C VAL A 175 9.44 -5.27 -6.39
N TYR A 176 10.25 -4.43 -5.74
CA TYR A 176 11.71 -4.53 -5.72
C TYR A 176 12.22 -4.65 -4.28
N SER A 177 11.81 -5.69 -3.56
CA SER A 177 12.35 -5.93 -2.22
C SER A 177 13.74 -6.56 -2.30
N ALA A 178 14.76 -5.85 -1.84
CA ALA A 178 15.97 -6.46 -1.31
C ALA A 178 15.88 -6.50 0.22
N GLY A 179 16.77 -7.24 0.89
CA GLY A 179 16.87 -7.20 2.35
C GLY A 179 16.95 -5.76 2.86
N GLY A 180 16.14 -5.41 3.87
CA GLY A 180 16.11 -4.07 4.47
C GLY A 180 14.85 -3.25 4.26
N PHE A 181 13.85 -3.71 3.50
CA PHE A 181 12.57 -3.00 3.37
C PHE A 181 11.87 -2.79 4.72
N ASP A 182 11.79 -3.83 5.57
CA ASP A 182 11.26 -3.72 6.95
C ASP A 182 12.01 -2.65 7.77
N TRP A 183 13.34 -2.65 7.72
CA TRP A 183 14.15 -1.67 8.44
C TRP A 183 13.88 -0.23 7.95
N MET A 184 13.77 -0.03 6.63
CA MET A 184 13.43 1.28 6.06
C MET A 184 12.02 1.73 6.47
N CYS A 185 11.05 0.81 6.55
CA CYS A 185 9.71 1.11 7.06
C CYS A 185 9.78 1.57 8.51
N ARG A 186 10.46 0.83 9.38
CA ARG A 186 10.62 1.21 10.80
C ARG A 186 11.27 2.59 10.94
N LEU A 187 12.35 2.83 10.20
CA LEU A 187 13.06 4.10 10.23
C LEU A 187 12.18 5.26 9.75
N ALA A 188 11.49 5.11 8.61
CA ALA A 188 10.63 6.13 8.05
C ALA A 188 9.52 6.55 9.03
N PHE A 189 8.79 5.58 9.58
CA PHE A 189 7.69 5.86 10.51
C PHE A 189 8.19 6.41 11.85
N HIS A 190 9.37 5.99 12.30
CA HIS A 190 9.99 6.57 13.48
C HIS A 190 10.34 8.05 13.28
N LEU A 191 10.98 8.39 12.15
CA LEU A 191 11.44 9.75 11.85
C LEU A 191 10.29 10.73 11.62
N GLU A 192 9.20 10.29 11.00
CA GLU A 192 8.08 11.15 10.63
C GLU A 192 6.98 11.19 11.70
N LYS A 193 7.15 10.48 12.82
CA LYS A 193 6.20 10.49 13.92
C LYS A 193 5.96 11.93 14.40
N PRO A 194 4.70 12.40 14.50
CA PRO A 194 4.41 13.74 14.98
C PRO A 194 5.03 13.97 16.35
N GLN A 195 5.90 14.97 16.46
CA GLN A 195 6.44 15.33 17.77
C GLN A 195 5.35 16.03 18.56
N ASN A 196 5.04 15.51 19.75
CA ASN A 196 4.23 16.23 20.73
C ASN A 196 4.99 17.48 21.16
N LYS A 197 4.85 18.58 20.41
CA LYS A 197 5.15 19.91 20.89
C LYS A 197 4.09 20.27 21.93
N ASN A 198 4.22 19.75 23.14
CA ASN A 198 3.62 20.26 24.37
C ASN A 198 4.12 19.46 25.59
N SER A 199 5.35 19.71 25.99
CA SER A 199 5.81 19.45 27.37
C SER A 199 5.98 20.80 28.08
N ASN A 200 4.91 21.59 28.15
CA ASN A 200 4.80 22.76 29.04
C ASN A 200 3.35 23.14 29.38
N ASN A 201 2.42 22.17 29.42
CA ASN A 201 1.19 22.36 30.18
C ASN A 201 0.73 21.03 30.76
N SER A 202 0.89 20.91 32.07
CA SER A 202 0.29 19.90 32.91
C SER A 202 -1.23 19.90 32.76
N ASN A 203 -1.81 18.71 32.77
CA ASN A 203 -3.24 18.36 32.72
C ASN A 203 -3.80 18.08 31.32
N ASN A 204 -3.46 16.91 30.77
CA ASN A 204 -4.43 16.06 30.07
C ASN A 204 -3.87 14.64 29.92
N SER A 205 -4.30 13.73 30.79
CA SER A 205 -3.83 12.35 30.92
C SER A 205 -4.35 11.38 29.84
N ASN A 206 -4.75 11.85 28.64
CA ASN A 206 -5.44 11.01 27.64
C ASN A 206 -4.78 10.92 26.25
N GLN A 207 -3.53 11.37 26.05
CA GLN A 207 -2.90 11.33 24.71
C GLN A 207 -1.80 10.27 24.51
N ASN A 208 -1.65 9.29 25.40
CA ASN A 208 -0.53 8.34 25.38
C ASN A 208 -0.86 6.90 24.94
N LEU A 209 -1.96 6.65 24.22
CA LEU A 209 -2.43 5.29 23.89
C LEU A 209 -2.37 4.89 22.40
N LEU A 210 -1.68 5.66 21.55
CA LEU A 210 -1.74 5.45 20.09
C LEU A 210 -0.70 4.48 19.50
N PHE A 211 0.30 4.00 20.24
CA PHE A 211 1.35 3.13 19.68
C PHE A 211 1.95 2.09 20.67
N GLN A 212 1.17 1.59 21.63
CA GLN A 212 1.68 0.56 22.56
C GLN A 212 1.78 -0.86 21.96
N GLY A 213 1.27 -1.09 20.75
CA GLY A 213 1.38 -2.40 20.08
C GLY A 213 2.78 -2.76 19.55
N TRP A 214 3.76 -1.85 19.62
CA TRP A 214 5.07 -2.02 18.96
C TRP A 214 6.22 -2.40 19.90
N GLN A 215 5.95 -2.61 21.20
CA GLN A 215 6.99 -2.98 22.18
C GLN A 215 7.15 -4.50 22.42
N ASN A 216 6.27 -5.35 21.86
CA ASN A 216 6.30 -6.80 22.12
C ASN A 216 6.59 -7.64 20.85
N PHE A 217 7.70 -7.35 20.17
CA PHE A 217 8.34 -8.34 19.30
C PHE A 217 9.75 -8.56 19.83
N GLU A 218 9.85 -9.43 20.85
CA GLU A 218 11.11 -10.06 21.19
C GLU A 218 11.50 -11.01 20.05
N LEU A 219 12.75 -10.89 19.65
CA LEU A 219 13.40 -11.70 18.64
C LEU A 219 13.34 -13.18 19.05
N GLY A 220 12.67 -13.99 18.24
CA GLY A 220 12.95 -15.42 18.11
C GLY A 220 13.92 -15.64 16.98
#